data_AF-A0A9N9DYG3-F1
#
_entry.id   AF-A0A9N9DYG3-F1
#
_cell.length_a   1.000
_cell.length_b   1.000
_cell.length_c   1.000
_cell.angle_alpha   90.00
_cell.angle_beta   90.00
_cell.angle_gamma   90.00
#
_symmetry.space_group_name_H-M   'P 1'
#
loop_
_entity.id
_entity.type
_entity.pdbx_description
1 polymer ?
#
loop_
_entity_poly.entity_id
_entity_poly.type
_entity_poly.pdbx_seq_one_letter_code
_entity_poly.pdbx_strand_id
1 'polypeptide(L)'
;TKTSSREDYTYSAASKKAKRVAEDIGPPSSFCKWEKCDPIIFNHRPHSADIPVTLYHEVFAHFQENCTSCLISKDDCDSVIELIVKMTAAFKLEDDRRKQFSDWASDYFELDITKLALPGPHQEADLWAGFSSGKNTFSLLIGEMKNEIGEGSRCPYIQACASYAKQIGANANSTIQKSLNPAFIIYIAGPYLGVAGAVFGNDFTMEPLTS
;
A
#
# COMPACT_ATOMS: atom_id res chain seq x y z
N THR A 1 3.19 -17.73 35.81
CA THR A 1 3.52 -17.15 34.48
C THR A 1 2.33 -16.33 34.03
N LYS A 2 2.42 -15.00 34.17
CA LYS A 2 1.28 -14.06 34.14
C LYS A 2 1.49 -13.01 33.03
N THR A 3 1.83 -13.48 31.83
CA THR A 3 2.16 -12.65 30.66
C THR A 3 1.02 -12.60 29.64
N SER A 4 0.05 -13.53 29.68
CA SER A 4 -1.02 -13.64 28.67
C SER A 4 -2.02 -12.48 28.67
N SER A 5 -2.31 -11.82 29.80
CA SER A 5 -3.40 -10.84 29.82
C SER A 5 -3.09 -9.56 29.02
N ARG A 6 -1.84 -9.08 29.01
CA ARG A 6 -1.49 -7.77 28.42
C ARG A 6 -1.34 -7.82 26.89
N GLU A 7 -0.80 -8.92 26.36
CA GLU A 7 -0.67 -9.15 24.92
C GLU A 7 -2.06 -9.28 24.27
N ASP A 8 -2.97 -10.04 24.89
CA ASP A 8 -4.34 -10.23 24.39
C ASP A 8 -5.15 -8.92 24.35
N TYR A 9 -4.96 -8.00 25.31
CA TYR A 9 -5.59 -6.67 25.27
C TYR A 9 -5.06 -5.79 24.14
N THR A 10 -3.77 -5.87 23.82
CA THR A 10 -3.12 -5.02 22.81
C THR A 10 -3.58 -5.41 21.40
N TYR A 11 -3.60 -6.71 21.09
CA TYR A 11 -4.15 -7.22 19.83
C TYR A 11 -5.66 -6.96 19.70
N SER A 12 -6.43 -7.08 20.79
CA SER A 12 -7.87 -6.76 20.76
C SER A 12 -8.14 -5.30 20.39
N ALA A 13 -7.32 -4.36 20.88
CA ALA A 13 -7.44 -2.95 20.54
C ALA A 13 -7.05 -2.66 19.07
N ALA A 14 -5.94 -3.23 18.59
CA ALA A 14 -5.52 -3.11 17.20
C ALA A 14 -6.57 -3.70 16.24
N SER A 15 -7.11 -4.88 16.54
CA SER A 15 -8.16 -5.50 15.74
C SER A 15 -9.43 -4.64 15.65
N LYS A 16 -9.83 -3.99 16.75
CA LYS A 16 -10.96 -3.04 16.73
C LYS A 16 -10.69 -1.83 15.84
N LYS A 17 -9.48 -1.25 15.90
CA LYS A 17 -9.10 -0.13 15.03
C LYS A 17 -9.13 -0.53 13.55
N ALA A 18 -8.56 -1.68 13.21
CA ALA A 18 -8.58 -2.18 11.83
C ALA A 18 -10.01 -2.46 11.33
N LYS A 19 -10.89 -3.00 12.18
CA LYS A 19 -12.31 -3.20 11.82
C LYS A 19 -13.03 -1.89 11.52
N ARG A 20 -12.80 -0.86 12.34
CA ARG A 20 -13.32 0.50 12.11
C ARG A 20 -12.86 1.07 10.77
N VAL A 21 -11.64 0.78 10.32
CA VAL A 21 -11.18 1.21 8.99
C VAL A 21 -12.00 0.55 7.87
N ALA A 22 -12.31 -0.74 7.98
CA ALA A 22 -13.12 -1.41 6.98
C ALA A 22 -14.58 -0.93 6.97
N GLU A 23 -15.15 -0.66 8.14
CA GLU A 23 -16.58 -0.37 8.34
C GLU A 23 -16.92 1.13 8.25
N ASP A 24 -16.11 2.00 8.89
CA ASP A 24 -16.43 3.42 9.08
C ASP A 24 -15.76 4.32 8.05
N ILE A 25 -14.57 3.95 7.54
CA ILE A 25 -13.87 4.77 6.55
C ILE A 25 -14.54 4.55 5.18
N GLY A 26 -14.99 5.65 4.58
CA GLY A 26 -15.56 5.67 3.23
C GLY A 26 -14.58 5.16 2.16
N PRO A 27 -14.95 5.19 0.87
CA PRO A 27 -14.08 4.74 -0.20
C PRO A 27 -12.66 5.35 -0.11
N PRO A 28 -11.59 4.64 -0.51
CA PRO A 28 -10.23 5.19 -0.54
C PRO A 28 -10.15 6.59 -1.19
N SER A 29 -10.89 6.78 -2.30
CA SER A 29 -11.03 8.05 -3.03
C SER A 29 -11.71 9.19 -2.25
N SER A 30 -12.22 8.92 -1.05
CA SER A 30 -12.85 9.91 -0.15
C SER A 30 -12.03 10.16 1.12
N PHE A 31 -10.91 9.44 1.32
CA PHE A 31 -10.20 9.45 2.60
C PHE A 31 -9.62 10.82 3.01
N CYS A 32 -9.20 11.67 2.06
CA CYS A 32 -8.68 13.01 2.38
C CYS A 32 -9.69 13.94 3.09
N LYS A 33 -10.99 13.60 3.09
CA LYS A 33 -12.05 14.37 3.78
C LYS A 33 -12.33 13.88 5.20
N TRP A 34 -11.60 12.87 5.68
CA TRP A 34 -11.81 12.27 6.98
C TRP A 34 -11.21 13.16 8.09
N GLU A 35 -11.97 14.16 8.51
CA GLU A 35 -11.62 15.04 9.64
C GLU A 35 -12.25 14.59 10.97
N LYS A 36 -13.03 13.49 10.99
CA LYS A 36 -14.01 13.22 12.05
C LYS A 36 -13.63 12.19 13.12
N CYS A 37 -12.43 11.61 13.12
CA CYS A 37 -12.04 10.62 14.15
C CYS A 37 -10.55 10.71 14.48
N ASP A 38 -10.19 10.16 15.64
CA ASP A 38 -8.80 9.84 15.99
C ASP A 38 -8.06 9.26 14.77
N PRO A 39 -6.88 9.79 14.44
CA PRO A 39 -6.11 9.31 13.31
C PRO A 39 -5.75 7.84 13.55
N ILE A 40 -6.21 6.97 12.66
CA ILE A 40 -5.87 5.54 12.65
C ILE A 40 -4.85 5.23 11.54
N ILE A 41 -4.78 6.09 10.52
CA ILE A 41 -3.86 6.00 9.38
C ILE A 41 -2.91 7.18 9.45
N PHE A 42 -1.62 6.87 9.63
CA PHE A 42 -0.52 7.81 9.77
C PHE A 42 0.35 7.73 8.53
N ASN A 43 0.23 8.72 7.67
CA ASN A 43 0.99 8.85 6.43
C ASN A 43 1.67 10.23 6.36
N HIS A 44 2.32 10.60 7.47
CA HIS A 44 2.73 11.97 7.85
C HIS A 44 1.56 12.95 8.10
N ARG A 45 0.34 12.42 8.20
CA ARG A 45 -0.86 13.19 8.58
C ARG A 45 -1.68 12.38 9.60
N PRO A 46 -2.04 12.97 10.75
CA PRO A 46 -1.54 14.23 11.29
C PRO A 46 -0.04 14.15 11.61
N HIS A 47 0.58 15.30 11.90
CA HIS A 47 1.99 15.35 12.28
C HIS A 47 2.18 14.72 13.67
N SER A 48 2.51 13.43 13.70
CA SER A 48 2.99 12.69 14.86
C SER A 48 4.42 12.25 14.63
N ALA A 49 5.19 12.16 15.72
CA ALA A 49 6.48 11.48 15.72
C ALA A 49 6.21 9.97 15.72
N ASP A 50 5.89 9.41 14.55
CA ASP A 50 5.80 7.97 14.38
C ASP A 50 7.18 7.35 14.18
N ILE A 51 7.31 6.10 14.62
CA ILE A 51 8.50 5.28 14.40
C ILE A 51 8.64 5.09 12.88
N PRO A 52 9.81 5.39 12.27
CA PRO A 52 10.02 5.15 10.85
C PRO A 52 9.70 3.72 10.44
N VAL A 53 9.12 3.52 9.25
CA VAL A 53 8.71 2.18 8.78
C VAL A 53 9.90 1.22 8.70
N THR A 54 11.11 1.74 8.45
CA THR A 54 12.38 0.99 8.43
C THR A 54 12.76 0.39 9.79
N LEU A 55 12.27 0.96 10.89
CA LEU A 55 12.45 0.39 12.24
C LEU A 55 11.37 -0.64 12.60
N TYR A 56 10.27 -0.68 11.86
CA TYR A 56 9.26 -1.73 12.02
C TYR A 56 9.65 -3.01 11.30
N HIS A 57 10.18 -2.92 10.08
CA HIS A 57 10.52 -4.11 9.29
C HIS A 57 11.75 -3.88 8.40
N GLU A 58 12.69 -4.83 8.44
CA GLU A 58 13.97 -4.75 7.73
C GLU A 58 13.83 -4.64 6.20
N VAL A 59 12.73 -5.16 5.64
CA VAL A 59 12.48 -5.09 4.18
C VAL A 59 12.56 -3.66 3.63
N PHE A 60 12.15 -2.66 4.43
CA PHE A 60 12.19 -1.27 4.00
C PHE A 60 13.61 -0.68 4.10
N ALA A 61 14.40 -1.10 5.09
CA ALA A 61 15.81 -0.74 5.17
C ALA A 61 16.60 -1.36 4.00
N HIS A 62 16.39 -2.65 3.73
CA HIS A 62 16.99 -3.32 2.58
C HIS A 62 16.57 -2.68 1.26
N PHE A 63 15.31 -2.23 1.12
CA PHE A 63 14.87 -1.49 -0.05
C PHE A 63 15.69 -0.20 -0.24
N GLN A 64 15.84 0.62 0.81
CA GLN A 64 16.61 1.87 0.74
C GLN A 64 18.10 1.62 0.44
N GLU A 65 18.69 0.59 1.06
CA GLU A 65 20.05 0.16 0.78
C GLU A 65 20.21 -0.26 -0.69
N ASN A 66 19.28 -1.06 -1.20
CA ASN A 66 19.26 -1.51 -2.59
C ASN A 66 19.13 -0.33 -3.56
N CYS A 67 18.36 0.72 -3.25
CA CYS A 67 18.29 1.93 -4.07
C CYS A 67 19.66 2.62 -4.27
N THR A 68 20.63 2.38 -3.38
CA THR A 68 21.97 2.97 -3.47
C THR A 68 23.05 2.02 -3.96
N SER A 69 22.83 0.71 -3.85
CA SER A 69 23.89 -0.29 -3.97
C SER A 69 23.54 -1.51 -4.83
N CYS A 70 22.32 -1.60 -5.36
CA CYS A 70 21.94 -2.73 -6.20
C CYS A 70 22.75 -2.76 -7.51
N LEU A 71 23.08 -3.98 -7.95
CA LEU A 71 23.64 -4.18 -9.28
C LEU A 71 22.49 -4.13 -10.28
N ILE A 72 22.51 -3.14 -11.15
CA ILE A 72 21.53 -2.98 -12.22
C ILE A 72 22.06 -3.73 -13.45
N SER A 73 21.32 -4.73 -13.90
CA SER A 73 21.66 -5.47 -15.12
C SER A 73 21.25 -4.70 -16.37
N LYS A 74 21.72 -5.17 -17.53
CA LYS A 74 21.26 -4.62 -18.81
C LYS A 74 19.76 -4.88 -19.01
N ASP A 75 19.29 -6.06 -18.63
CA ASP A 75 17.88 -6.45 -18.79
C ASP A 75 16.98 -5.54 -17.93
N ASP A 76 17.41 -5.17 -16.72
CA ASP A 76 16.71 -4.18 -15.89
C ASP A 76 16.57 -2.82 -16.59
N CYS A 77 17.66 -2.33 -17.18
CA CYS A 77 17.64 -1.08 -17.94
C CYS A 77 16.69 -1.15 -19.14
N ASP A 78 16.77 -2.23 -19.92
CA ASP A 78 15.94 -2.42 -21.11
C ASP A 78 14.45 -2.49 -20.72
N SER A 79 14.09 -3.23 -19.66
CA SER A 79 12.72 -3.31 -19.13
C SER A 79 12.22 -1.97 -18.59
N VAL A 80 13.04 -1.20 -17.88
CA VAL A 80 12.65 0.11 -17.34
C VAL A 80 12.49 1.14 -18.47
N ILE A 81 13.34 1.12 -19.50
CA ILE A 81 13.18 1.98 -20.68
C ILE A 81 11.85 1.68 -21.38
N GLU A 82 11.49 0.41 -21.54
CA GLU A 82 10.20 0.01 -22.10
C GLU A 82 9.03 0.57 -21.25
N LEU A 83 9.10 0.46 -19.93
CA LEU A 83 8.10 1.04 -19.03
C LEU A 83 7.97 2.55 -19.22
N ILE A 84 9.09 3.29 -19.25
CA ILE A 84 9.08 4.75 -19.41
C ILE A 84 8.39 5.13 -20.72
N VAL A 85 8.70 4.43 -21.82
CA VAL A 85 8.05 4.67 -23.11
C VAL A 85 6.54 4.40 -23.04
N LYS A 86 6.10 3.33 -22.37
CA LYS A 86 4.67 3.05 -22.17
C LYS A 86 3.99 4.11 -21.29
N MET A 87 4.62 4.53 -20.20
CA MET A 87 4.02 5.44 -19.20
C MET A 87 4.03 6.91 -19.60
N THR A 88 4.79 7.29 -20.64
CA THR A 88 4.77 8.65 -21.21
C THR A 88 3.68 8.86 -22.25
N ALA A 89 2.98 7.80 -22.68
CA ALA A 89 1.84 7.92 -23.57
C ALA A 89 0.66 8.63 -22.87
N ALA A 90 -0.11 9.38 -23.65
CA ALA A 90 -1.37 9.94 -23.18
C ALA A 90 -2.47 8.87 -23.23
N PHE A 91 -3.09 8.59 -22.07
CA PHE A 91 -4.16 7.61 -21.95
C PHE A 91 -5.51 8.30 -21.82
N LYS A 92 -6.52 7.79 -22.55
CA LYS A 92 -7.89 8.30 -22.43
C LYS A 92 -8.60 7.78 -21.19
N LEU A 93 -8.28 6.56 -20.79
CA LEU A 93 -8.87 5.87 -19.64
C LEU A 93 -7.77 5.51 -18.65
N GLU A 94 -8.00 5.75 -17.36
CA GLU A 94 -7.04 5.36 -16.30
C GLU A 94 -6.78 3.84 -16.32
N ASP A 95 -7.79 3.04 -16.67
CA ASP A 95 -7.67 1.58 -16.73
C ASP A 95 -6.70 1.10 -17.82
N ASP A 96 -6.59 1.82 -18.94
CA ASP A 96 -5.65 1.47 -20.02
C ASP A 96 -4.20 1.66 -19.55
N ARG A 97 -3.91 2.78 -18.88
CA ARG A 97 -2.60 3.03 -18.25
C ARG A 97 -2.32 1.94 -17.22
N ARG A 98 -3.31 1.63 -16.36
CA ARG A 98 -3.21 0.60 -15.31
C ARG A 98 -2.88 -0.74 -15.89
N LYS A 99 -3.56 -1.16 -16.95
CA LYS A 99 -3.30 -2.44 -17.59
C LYS A 99 -1.87 -2.52 -18.14
N GLN A 100 -1.40 -1.47 -18.82
CA GLN A 100 -0.02 -1.42 -19.33
C GLN A 100 1.02 -1.53 -18.21
N PHE A 101 0.80 -0.82 -17.09
CA PHE A 101 1.68 -0.92 -15.93
C PHE A 101 1.61 -2.30 -15.27
N SER A 102 0.40 -2.84 -15.06
CA SER A 102 0.22 -4.13 -14.39
C SER A 102 0.78 -5.29 -15.20
N ASP A 103 0.62 -5.28 -16.52
CA ASP A 103 1.21 -6.29 -17.40
C ASP A 103 2.74 -6.26 -17.28
N TRP A 104 3.36 -5.08 -17.44
CA TRP A 104 4.82 -4.91 -17.28
C TRP A 104 5.31 -5.32 -15.89
N ALA A 105 4.64 -4.85 -14.84
CA ALA A 105 5.04 -5.13 -13.46
C ALA A 105 4.88 -6.61 -13.12
N SER A 106 3.89 -7.29 -13.71
CA SER A 106 3.71 -8.72 -13.49
C SER A 106 4.86 -9.52 -14.09
N ASP A 107 5.24 -9.17 -15.32
CA ASP A 107 6.36 -9.82 -16.01
C ASP A 107 7.69 -9.52 -15.31
N TYR A 108 7.93 -8.26 -14.92
CA TYR A 108 9.20 -7.82 -14.34
C TYR A 108 9.41 -8.30 -12.89
N PHE A 109 8.36 -8.31 -12.06
CA PHE A 109 8.46 -8.77 -10.68
C PHE A 109 8.23 -10.28 -10.53
N GLU A 110 7.80 -10.97 -11.59
CA GLU A 110 7.33 -12.36 -11.54
C GLU A 110 6.20 -12.56 -10.51
N LEU A 111 5.29 -11.57 -10.43
CA LEU A 111 4.15 -11.54 -9.51
C LEU A 111 2.85 -11.28 -10.29
N ASP A 112 1.73 -11.82 -9.83
CA ASP A 112 0.42 -11.49 -10.43
C ASP A 112 -0.04 -10.12 -9.91
N ILE A 113 0.18 -9.05 -10.71
CA ILE A 113 -0.24 -7.69 -10.37
C ILE A 113 -1.64 -7.44 -10.92
N THR A 114 -2.63 -7.37 -10.03
CA THR A 114 -4.05 -7.25 -10.39
C THR A 114 -4.73 -6.13 -9.62
N LYS A 115 -6.02 -5.89 -9.90
CA LYS A 115 -6.85 -5.05 -9.04
C LYS A 115 -7.22 -5.81 -7.77
N LEU A 116 -7.36 -5.09 -6.67
CA LEU A 116 -7.87 -5.64 -5.42
C LEU A 116 -9.26 -5.10 -5.14
N ALA A 117 -10.25 -5.99 -5.03
CA ALA A 117 -11.56 -5.62 -4.48
C ALA A 117 -11.43 -5.33 -2.97
N LEU A 118 -11.94 -4.19 -2.52
CA LEU A 118 -11.93 -3.75 -1.13
C LEU A 118 -13.34 -3.86 -0.50
N PRO A 119 -13.44 -3.86 0.84
CA PRO A 119 -14.74 -3.84 1.51
C PRO A 119 -15.59 -2.64 1.11
N GLY A 120 -16.81 -2.92 0.66
CA GLY A 120 -17.80 -1.93 0.25
C GLY A 120 -18.11 -1.97 -1.25
N PRO A 121 -19.22 -1.35 -1.68
CA PRO A 121 -19.64 -1.39 -3.07
C PRO A 121 -18.69 -0.56 -3.95
N HIS A 122 -18.21 -1.14 -5.04
CA HIS A 122 -17.39 -0.49 -6.06
C HIS A 122 -16.11 0.18 -5.50
N GLN A 123 -15.47 -0.46 -4.52
CA GLN A 123 -14.19 -0.02 -3.96
C GLN A 123 -13.09 -0.98 -4.39
N GLU A 124 -12.03 -0.45 -4.98
CA GLU A 124 -10.89 -1.23 -5.43
C GLU A 124 -9.58 -0.44 -5.27
N ALA A 125 -8.47 -1.17 -5.17
CA ALA A 125 -7.14 -0.63 -5.43
C ALA A 125 -6.73 -0.99 -6.85
N ASP A 126 -6.10 -0.05 -7.55
CA ASP A 126 -5.70 -0.23 -8.95
C ASP A 126 -4.62 -1.31 -9.13
N LEU A 127 -3.74 -1.47 -8.14
CA LEU A 127 -2.62 -2.40 -8.14
C LEU A 127 -2.59 -3.19 -6.84
N TRP A 128 -2.35 -4.50 -6.95
CA TRP A 128 -2.18 -5.39 -5.82
C TRP A 128 -1.37 -6.62 -6.21
N ALA A 129 -0.47 -7.01 -5.31
CA ALA A 129 0.20 -8.30 -5.34
C ALA A 129 0.08 -8.94 -3.95
N GLY A 130 -0.30 -10.21 -3.93
CA GLY A 130 -0.51 -10.95 -2.68
C GLY A 130 0.36 -12.19 -2.57
N PHE A 131 0.63 -12.59 -1.34
CA PHE A 131 1.19 -13.89 -0.99
C PHE A 131 0.21 -14.63 -0.08
N SER A 132 -0.21 -15.83 -0.49
CA SER A 132 -1.08 -16.67 0.30
C SER A 132 -0.30 -17.75 1.03
N SER A 133 -0.51 -17.85 2.35
CA SER A 133 0.02 -18.92 3.19
C SER A 133 -1.10 -19.51 4.03
N GLY A 134 -1.51 -20.73 3.68
CA GLY A 134 -2.66 -21.39 4.28
C GLY A 134 -3.97 -20.61 4.02
N LYS A 135 -4.61 -20.14 5.10
CA LYS A 135 -5.85 -19.35 5.03
C LYS A 135 -5.62 -17.84 5.05
N ASN A 136 -4.36 -17.41 5.10
CA ASN A 136 -3.99 -16.01 5.19
C ASN A 136 -3.48 -15.53 3.84
N THR A 137 -3.89 -14.32 3.44
CA THR A 137 -3.37 -13.62 2.27
C THR A 137 -2.76 -12.31 2.74
N PHE A 138 -1.46 -12.15 2.50
CA PHE A 138 -0.68 -10.97 2.83
C PHE A 138 -0.51 -10.12 1.58
N SER A 139 -0.56 -8.80 1.74
CA SER A 139 -0.26 -7.89 0.63
C SER A 139 1.24 -7.63 0.60
N LEU A 140 1.86 -7.93 -0.55
CA LEU A 140 3.24 -7.54 -0.81
C LEU A 140 3.29 -6.13 -1.40
N LEU A 141 2.29 -5.79 -2.22
CA LEU A 141 2.18 -4.52 -2.94
C LEU A 141 0.72 -4.10 -2.99
N ILE A 142 0.46 -2.81 -2.75
CA ILE A 142 -0.80 -2.14 -3.03
C ILE A 142 -0.51 -0.82 -3.71
N GLY A 143 -1.32 -0.43 -4.69
CA GLY A 143 -1.12 0.85 -5.34
C GLY A 143 -2.34 1.44 -5.99
N GLU A 144 -2.20 2.72 -6.30
CA GLU A 144 -3.21 3.55 -6.95
C GLU A 144 -2.55 4.32 -8.07
N MET A 145 -3.28 4.50 -9.15
CA MET A 145 -2.77 5.21 -10.31
C MET A 145 -3.73 6.28 -10.82
N LYS A 146 -3.15 7.36 -11.29
CA LYS A 146 -3.84 8.48 -11.92
C LYS A 146 -3.19 8.73 -13.27
N ASN A 147 -4.00 9.17 -14.24
CA ASN A 147 -3.49 9.44 -15.57
C ASN A 147 -2.46 10.57 -15.57
N GLU A 148 -2.70 11.63 -14.80
CA GLU A 148 -1.80 12.75 -14.62
C GLU A 148 -1.84 13.31 -13.19
N ILE A 149 -0.86 14.14 -12.83
CA ILE A 149 -0.90 14.89 -11.57
C ILE A 149 -2.13 15.80 -11.55
N GLY A 150 -2.92 15.70 -10.48
CA GLY A 150 -4.11 16.52 -10.30
C GLY A 150 -5.35 16.01 -11.04
N GLU A 151 -5.21 14.96 -11.85
CA GLU A 151 -6.36 14.22 -12.38
C GLU A 151 -6.95 13.27 -11.33
N GLY A 152 -8.22 12.93 -11.54
CA GLY A 152 -9.03 12.22 -10.56
C GLY A 152 -9.42 13.11 -9.38
N SER A 153 -9.96 12.49 -8.34
CA SER A 153 -10.47 13.24 -7.19
C SER A 153 -9.44 13.44 -6.08
N ARG A 154 -8.33 12.67 -6.05
CA ARG A 154 -7.41 12.61 -4.90
C ARG A 154 -5.97 12.23 -5.29
N CYS A 155 -5.08 12.46 -4.33
CA CYS A 155 -3.70 12.01 -4.36
C CYS A 155 -3.62 10.47 -4.33
N PRO A 156 -2.92 9.83 -5.28
CA PRO A 156 -2.82 8.37 -5.34
C PRO A 156 -2.13 7.78 -4.10
N TYR A 157 -1.13 8.47 -3.52
CA TYR A 157 -0.49 8.02 -2.27
C TYR A 157 -1.50 7.89 -1.12
N ILE A 158 -2.31 8.92 -0.89
CA ILE A 158 -3.29 8.93 0.21
C ILE A 158 -4.37 7.86 -0.03
N GLN A 159 -4.79 7.69 -1.28
CA GLN A 159 -5.75 6.66 -1.66
C GLN A 159 -5.17 5.26 -1.40
N ALA A 160 -3.92 5.01 -1.77
CA ALA A 160 -3.28 3.71 -1.61
C ALA A 160 -3.07 3.34 -0.13
N CYS A 161 -2.74 4.33 0.72
CA CYS A 161 -2.70 4.16 2.17
C CYS A 161 -4.04 3.68 2.73
N ALA A 162 -5.15 4.27 2.27
CA ALA A 162 -6.50 3.88 2.69
C ALA A 162 -6.87 2.48 2.17
N SER A 163 -6.48 2.15 0.94
CA SER A 163 -6.67 0.82 0.34
C SER A 163 -5.95 -0.27 1.14
N TYR A 164 -4.69 -0.05 1.53
CA TYR A 164 -3.96 -0.95 2.43
C TYR A 164 -4.68 -1.14 3.78
N ALA A 165 -5.05 -0.03 4.42
CA ALA A 165 -5.68 -0.10 5.73
C ALA A 165 -7.03 -0.84 5.68
N LYS A 166 -7.82 -0.63 4.62
CA LYS A 166 -9.07 -1.35 4.37
C LYS A 166 -8.86 -2.84 4.16
N GLN A 167 -7.84 -3.24 3.40
CA GLN A 167 -7.56 -4.65 3.17
C GLN A 167 -7.21 -5.39 4.48
N ILE A 168 -6.38 -4.78 5.32
CA ILE A 168 -6.06 -5.34 6.64
C ILE A 168 -7.29 -5.36 7.55
N GLY A 169 -8.12 -4.31 7.49
CA GLY A 169 -9.38 -4.23 8.20
C GLY A 169 -10.41 -5.30 7.81
N ALA A 170 -10.47 -5.65 6.53
CA ALA A 170 -11.33 -6.72 6.01
C ALA A 170 -11.01 -8.09 6.65
N ASN A 171 -9.73 -8.30 6.97
CA ASN A 171 -9.19 -9.55 7.47
C ASN A 171 -9.17 -9.64 9.00
N ALA A 172 -10.09 -8.94 9.69
CA ALA A 172 -9.95 -8.69 11.13
C ALA A 172 -10.01 -9.87 12.09
N ASN A 173 -10.37 -11.06 11.61
CA ASN A 173 -10.39 -12.27 12.43
C ASN A 173 -9.24 -13.24 12.08
N SER A 174 -8.31 -12.83 11.22
CA SER A 174 -7.22 -13.69 10.74
C SER A 174 -5.92 -13.45 11.53
N THR A 175 -4.99 -14.40 11.46
CA THR A 175 -3.66 -14.29 12.08
C THR A 175 -2.85 -13.12 11.51
N ILE A 176 -3.25 -12.61 10.33
CA ILE A 176 -2.66 -11.44 9.65
C ILE A 176 -2.53 -10.26 10.60
N GLN A 177 -3.55 -9.97 11.42
CA GLN A 177 -3.53 -8.84 12.36
C GLN A 177 -2.60 -9.00 13.56
N LYS A 178 -2.02 -10.20 13.75
CA LYS A 178 -0.98 -10.43 14.76
C LYS A 178 0.43 -10.20 14.21
N SER A 179 0.56 -9.85 12.93
CA SER A 179 1.83 -9.52 12.27
C SER A 179 1.87 -8.04 11.90
N LEU A 180 3.07 -7.54 11.56
CA LEU A 180 3.26 -6.15 11.13
C LEU A 180 2.72 -5.86 9.71
N ASN A 181 2.42 -6.89 8.92
CA ASN A 181 1.91 -6.78 7.54
C ASN A 181 2.69 -5.80 6.65
N PRO A 182 4.03 -5.92 6.56
CA PRO A 182 4.80 -5.03 5.70
C PRO A 182 4.33 -5.16 4.25
N ALA A 183 4.00 -4.03 3.63
CA ALA A 183 3.64 -3.95 2.22
C ALA A 183 4.30 -2.73 1.57
N PHE A 184 4.66 -2.85 0.30
CA PHE A 184 5.03 -1.69 -0.51
C PHE A 184 3.77 -0.99 -1.03
N ILE A 185 3.78 0.33 -0.95
CA ILE A 185 2.77 1.21 -1.51
C ILE A 185 3.34 1.84 -2.77
N ILE A 186 2.75 1.55 -3.93
CA ILE A 186 3.10 2.18 -5.20
C ILE A 186 2.04 3.22 -5.54
N TYR A 187 2.45 4.44 -5.85
CA TYR A 187 1.54 5.48 -6.29
C TYR A 187 2.09 6.16 -7.54
N ILE A 188 1.25 6.20 -8.58
CA ILE A 188 1.64 6.69 -9.90
C ILE A 188 0.68 7.81 -10.32
N ALA A 189 1.21 8.90 -10.85
CA ALA A 189 0.44 9.96 -11.49
C ALA A 189 1.21 10.45 -12.72
N GLY A 190 0.71 10.14 -13.91
CA GLY A 190 1.46 10.43 -15.14
C GLY A 190 2.82 9.70 -15.15
N PRO A 191 3.93 10.39 -15.46
CA PRO A 191 5.27 9.81 -15.41
C PRO A 191 5.86 9.72 -13.99
N TYR A 192 5.15 10.21 -12.97
CA TYR A 192 5.66 10.24 -11.60
C TYR A 192 5.31 8.93 -10.89
N LEU A 193 6.34 8.22 -10.44
CA LEU A 193 6.23 7.02 -9.62
C LEU A 193 6.84 7.30 -8.26
N GLY A 194 6.15 6.90 -7.20
CA GLY A 194 6.71 6.87 -5.85
C GLY A 194 6.47 5.54 -5.17
N VAL A 195 7.39 5.19 -4.26
CA VAL A 195 7.32 3.99 -3.44
C VAL A 195 7.33 4.40 -1.97
N ALA A 196 6.40 3.83 -1.21
CA ALA A 196 6.31 3.97 0.23
C ALA A 196 6.27 2.59 0.89
N GLY A 197 6.60 2.53 2.17
CA GLY A 197 6.40 1.35 3.01
C GLY A 197 5.14 1.52 3.85
N ALA A 198 4.45 0.42 4.13
CA ALA A 198 3.30 0.40 5.03
C ALA A 198 3.41 -0.75 6.03
N VAL A 199 3.00 -0.50 7.27
CA VAL A 199 2.90 -1.48 8.34
C VAL A 199 1.61 -1.28 9.14
N PHE A 200 1.17 -2.36 9.78
CA PHE A 200 0.09 -2.36 10.75
C PHE A 200 0.61 -2.90 12.09
N GLY A 201 0.93 -2.00 13.00
CA GLY A 201 1.28 -2.31 14.39
C GLY A 201 0.09 -2.05 15.30
N ASN A 202 0.16 -0.99 16.10
CA ASN A 202 -0.98 -0.48 16.87
C ASN A 202 -1.90 0.42 16.03
N ASP A 203 -1.33 1.01 14.99
CA ASP A 203 -1.94 1.92 14.03
C ASP A 203 -1.38 1.60 12.64
N PHE A 204 -1.99 2.15 11.59
CA PHE A 204 -1.46 2.03 10.24
C PHE A 204 -0.43 3.12 10.02
N THR A 205 0.81 2.74 9.73
CA THR A 205 1.91 3.67 9.48
C THR A 205 2.40 3.50 8.05
N MET A 206 2.50 4.59 7.31
CA MET A 206 3.03 4.63 5.96
C MET A 206 4.00 5.79 5.78
N GLU A 207 5.07 5.55 5.05
CA GLU A 207 6.15 6.52 4.84
C GLU A 207 6.76 6.33 3.45
N PRO A 208 6.97 7.41 2.66
CA PRO A 208 7.74 7.35 1.42
C PRO A 208 9.15 6.83 1.64
N LEU A 209 9.56 5.86 0.82
CA LEU A 209 10.90 5.27 0.85
C LEU A 209 11.81 5.86 -0.23
N THR A 210 11.21 6.44 -1.27
CA THR A 210 11.89 7.17 -2.33
C THR A 210 11.69 8.67 -2.12
N SER A 211 12.78 9.40 -1.90
CA SER A 211 12.82 10.87 -1.74
C SER A 211 13.92 11.48 -2.58
#